data_AF-Q027R5-F1
#
_entry.id   AF-Q027R5-F1
#
_cell.length_a   1.000
_cell.length_b   1.000
_cell.length_c   1.000
_cell.angle_alpha   90.00
_cell.angle_beta   90.00
_cell.angle_gamma   90.00
#
_symmetry.space_group_name_H-M   'P 1'
#
loop_
_entity.id
_entity.type
_entity.pdbx_description
1 polymer ?
#
loop_
_entity_poly.entity_id
_entity_poly.type
_entity_poly.pdbx_seq_one_letter_code
_entity_poly.pdbx_strand_id
1 'polypeptide(L)'
;MGFMFFRRERPVTRNFEEKLNALRTAGFTVAAARPGISRVSRGCYALDLKESAGAVLVEDRAGVLMGDEIGVLVDGGYQKFFLAPSGKKAPALADDLKGLHDFEEDVKESLGMKSLYNESLGTVSTLYQYDRVKDRDRGVPKRIWE
;
A
#
# COMPACT_ATOMS: atom_id res chain seq x y z
N MET A 1 -9.55 47.31 11.95
CA MET A 1 -8.59 46.21 11.69
C MET A 1 -9.17 44.93 12.31
N GLY A 2 -9.90 44.13 11.53
CA GLY A 2 -10.59 42.95 12.04
C GLY A 2 -9.64 41.76 12.14
N PHE A 3 -9.42 41.22 13.35
CA PHE A 3 -8.69 39.97 13.54
C PHE A 3 -9.52 38.82 12.97
N MET A 4 -9.08 38.22 11.85
CA MET A 4 -9.63 36.96 11.37
C MET A 4 -9.19 35.83 12.31
N PHE A 5 -10.10 35.45 13.22
CA PHE A 5 -9.93 34.29 14.10
C PHE A 5 -10.28 33.02 13.29
N PHE A 6 -9.29 32.41 12.65
CA PHE A 6 -9.46 31.09 12.03
C PHE A 6 -9.67 30.05 13.15
N ARG A 7 -10.92 29.69 13.44
CA ARG A 7 -11.21 28.44 14.15
C ARG A 7 -10.78 27.29 13.25
N ARG A 8 -9.59 26.74 13.50
CA ARG A 8 -9.24 25.43 12.94
C ARG A 8 -10.27 24.45 13.50
N GLU A 9 -11.06 23.84 12.62
CA GLU A 9 -11.87 22.69 13.01
C GLU A 9 -10.95 21.66 13.64
N ARG A 10 -11.32 21.16 14.83
CA ARG A 10 -10.54 20.11 15.48
C ARG A 10 -10.65 18.88 14.58
N PRO A 11 -9.53 18.25 14.18
CA PRO A 11 -9.59 17.00 13.45
C PRO A 11 -10.36 15.99 14.30
N VAL A 12 -11.50 15.54 13.81
CA VAL A 12 -12.29 14.50 14.47
C VAL A 12 -11.52 13.21 14.30
N THR A 13 -10.92 12.71 15.38
CA THR A 13 -10.26 11.41 15.37
C THR A 13 -11.35 10.34 15.30
N ARG A 14 -11.66 9.89 14.08
CA ARG A 14 -12.62 8.80 13.87
C ARG A 14 -12.08 7.50 14.48
N ASN A 15 -12.95 6.76 15.16
CA ASN A 15 -12.64 5.42 15.67
C ASN A 15 -12.37 4.45 14.51
N PHE A 16 -11.70 3.31 14.76
CA PHE A 16 -11.40 2.30 13.76
C PHE A 16 -12.65 1.83 13.00
N GLU A 17 -13.73 1.51 13.73
CA GLU A 17 -15.01 1.12 13.12
C GLU A 17 -15.64 2.23 12.26
N GLU A 18 -15.53 3.50 12.67
CA GLU A 18 -16.02 4.63 11.88
C GLU A 18 -15.23 4.80 10.58
N LYS A 19 -13.92 4.53 10.62
CA LYS A 19 -13.06 4.51 9.43
C LYS A 19 -13.41 3.37 8.48
N LEU A 20 -13.68 2.17 9.00
CA LEU A 20 -14.17 1.06 8.18
C LEU A 20 -15.53 1.37 7.56
N ASN A 21 -16.43 2.03 8.29
CA ASN A 21 -17.71 2.47 7.76
C ASN A 21 -17.57 3.56 6.69
N ALA A 22 -16.61 4.47 6.84
CA ALA A 22 -16.30 5.45 5.80
C ALA A 22 -15.84 4.77 4.51
N LEU A 23 -14.99 3.74 4.60
CA LEU A 23 -14.58 2.93 3.44
C LEU A 23 -15.77 2.21 2.80
N ARG A 24 -16.64 1.58 3.59
CA ARG A 24 -17.87 0.95 3.06
C ARG A 24 -18.76 1.96 2.31
N THR A 25 -18.90 3.16 2.87
CA THR A 25 -19.70 4.25 2.28
C THR A 25 -19.08 4.77 0.98
N ALA A 26 -17.75 4.78 0.89
CA ALA A 26 -17.01 5.13 -0.32
C ALA A 26 -17.01 4.02 -1.39
N GLY A 27 -17.71 2.89 -1.15
CA GLY A 27 -17.87 1.81 -2.11
C GLY A 27 -16.80 0.72 -2.04
N PHE A 28 -15.99 0.69 -0.98
CA PHE A 28 -15.05 -0.41 -0.74
C PHE A 28 -15.73 -1.60 -0.08
N THR A 29 -15.34 -2.80 -0.48
CA THR A 29 -15.70 -4.04 0.22
C THR A 29 -14.74 -4.25 1.38
N VAL A 30 -15.29 -4.30 2.60
CA VAL A 30 -14.52 -4.52 3.84
C VAL A 30 -14.92 -5.85 4.45
N ALA A 31 -13.99 -6.80 4.55
CA ALA A 31 -14.20 -8.13 5.11
C ALA A 31 -13.12 -8.48 6.15
N ALA A 32 -13.45 -9.33 7.12
CA ALA A 32 -12.45 -9.85 8.06
C ALA A 32 -11.56 -10.89 7.34
N ALA A 33 -10.26 -10.65 7.27
CA ALA A 33 -9.31 -11.59 6.66
C ALA A 33 -8.68 -12.53 7.69
N ARG A 34 -8.21 -11.96 8.81
CA ARG A 34 -7.60 -12.67 9.94
C ARG A 34 -8.03 -12.01 11.25
N PRO A 35 -7.89 -12.66 12.41
CA PRO A 35 -8.20 -12.02 13.70
C PRO A 35 -7.46 -10.68 13.85
N GLY A 36 -8.21 -9.58 13.98
CA GLY A 36 -7.68 -8.22 14.10
C GLY A 36 -7.27 -7.55 12.79
N ILE A 37 -7.52 -8.17 11.63
CA ILE A 37 -7.16 -7.65 10.31
C ILE A 37 -8.40 -7.59 9.40
N SER A 38 -8.69 -6.40 8.90
CA SER A 38 -9.77 -6.12 7.96
C SER A 38 -9.21 -5.89 6.57
N ARG A 39 -9.62 -6.72 5.62
CA ARG A 39 -9.29 -6.54 4.20
C ARG A 39 -10.23 -5.54 3.57
N VAL A 40 -9.66 -4.56 2.90
CA VAL A 40 -10.35 -3.56 2.10
C VAL A 40 -10.06 -3.87 0.64
N SER A 41 -11.09 -3.90 -0.20
CA SER A 41 -10.93 -4.23 -1.62
C SER A 41 -11.90 -3.44 -2.51
N ARG A 42 -11.48 -3.23 -3.76
CA ARG A 42 -12.31 -2.67 -4.83
C ARG A 42 -11.83 -3.21 -6.17
N GLY A 43 -12.70 -3.90 -6.90
CA GLY A 43 -12.29 -4.64 -8.09
C GLY A 43 -11.29 -5.74 -7.73
N CYS A 44 -10.16 -5.80 -8.45
CA CYS A 44 -9.07 -6.73 -8.15
C CYS A 44 -8.06 -6.20 -7.12
N TYR A 45 -8.17 -4.95 -6.67
CA TYR A 45 -7.21 -4.35 -5.75
C TYR A 45 -7.61 -4.58 -4.29
N ALA A 46 -6.62 -4.83 -3.44
CA ALA A 46 -6.84 -5.04 -2.02
C ALA A 46 -5.67 -4.58 -1.15
N LEU A 47 -5.97 -4.27 0.11
CA LEU A 47 -5.02 -4.03 1.17
C LEU A 47 -5.59 -4.52 2.51
N ASP A 48 -4.71 -4.88 3.43
CA ASP A 48 -5.08 -5.34 4.77
C ASP A 48 -4.81 -4.24 5.81
N LEU A 49 -5.85 -3.88 6.55
CA LEU A 49 -5.83 -2.90 7.63
C LEU A 49 -5.84 -3.59 8.99
N LYS A 50 -5.07 -3.04 9.92
CA LYS A 50 -5.01 -3.46 11.31
C LYS A 50 -5.20 -2.28 12.23
N GLU A 51 -5.88 -2.50 13.35
CA GLU A 51 -5.92 -1.52 14.42
C GLU A 51 -4.68 -1.67 15.32
N SER A 52 -3.99 -0.56 15.59
CA SER A 52 -2.91 -0.52 16.58
C SER A 52 -2.97 0.78 17.36
N ALA A 53 -3.13 0.67 18.68
CA ALA A 53 -3.19 1.82 19.60
C ALA A 53 -4.18 2.93 19.18
N GLY A 54 -5.34 2.55 18.61
CA GLY A 54 -6.38 3.48 18.12
C GLY A 54 -6.06 4.14 16.77
N ALA A 55 -4.94 3.81 16.14
CA ALA A 55 -4.60 4.19 14.77
C ALA A 55 -4.86 3.03 13.79
N VAL A 56 -5.25 3.38 12.56
CA VAL A 56 -5.27 2.43 11.45
C VAL A 56 -3.85 2.29 10.95
N LEU A 57 -3.28 1.10 11.08
CA LEU A 57 -2.05 0.73 10.41
C LEU A 57 -2.38 -0.07 9.17
N VAL A 58 -1.73 0.29 8.07
CA VAL A 58 -1.67 -0.53 6.86
C VAL A 58 -0.63 -1.62 7.16
N GLU A 59 -1.07 -2.88 7.31
CA GLU A 59 -0.19 -3.99 7.73
C GLU A 59 0.73 -4.41 6.57
N ASP A 60 0.17 -4.48 5.36
CA ASP A 60 0.85 -4.83 4.12
C ASP A 60 0.65 -3.74 3.07
N ARG A 61 1.55 -3.64 2.09
CA ARG A 61 1.32 -2.75 0.94
C ARG A 61 0.17 -3.26 0.08
N ALA A 62 -0.59 -2.35 -0.51
CA ALA A 62 -1.69 -2.73 -1.39
C ALA A 62 -1.16 -3.52 -2.59
N GLY A 63 -2.05 -4.32 -3.17
CA GLY A 63 -1.74 -5.15 -4.32
C GLY A 63 -2.99 -5.65 -5.01
N VAL A 64 -2.85 -6.73 -5.76
CA VAL A 64 -3.97 -7.39 -6.45
C VAL A 64 -4.35 -8.69 -5.77
N LEU A 65 -5.64 -9.00 -5.73
CA LEU A 65 -6.14 -10.28 -5.23
C LEU A 65 -5.76 -11.41 -6.20
N MET A 66 -5.07 -12.41 -5.67
CA MET A 66 -4.63 -13.60 -6.39
C MET A 66 -5.19 -14.87 -5.73
N GLY A 67 -6.53 -15.02 -5.79
CA GLY A 67 -7.27 -15.94 -4.94
C GLY A 67 -7.53 -15.30 -3.58
N ASP A 68 -7.15 -15.98 -2.49
CA ASP A 68 -7.33 -15.47 -1.12
C ASP A 68 -6.15 -14.63 -0.61
N GLU A 69 -5.12 -14.45 -1.44
CA GLU A 69 -3.89 -13.75 -1.12
C GLU A 69 -3.80 -12.40 -1.84
N ILE A 70 -3.05 -11.47 -1.26
CA ILE A 70 -2.69 -10.21 -1.92
C ILE A 70 -1.31 -10.39 -2.56
N GLY A 71 -1.25 -10.25 -3.88
CA GLY A 71 -0.02 -10.19 -4.65
C GLY A 71 0.55 -8.77 -4.61
N VAL A 72 1.73 -8.61 -4.00
CA VAL A 72 2.42 -7.32 -3.92
C VAL A 72 3.19 -7.04 -5.21
N LEU A 73 3.37 -5.76 -5.53
CA LEU A 73 4.11 -5.37 -6.73
C LEU A 73 5.63 -5.56 -6.54
N VAL A 74 6.24 -6.35 -7.42
CA VAL A 74 7.67 -6.63 -7.42
C VAL A 74 8.29 -6.16 -8.73
N ASP A 75 9.42 -5.45 -8.63
CA ASP A 75 10.26 -5.12 -9.78
C ASP A 75 11.38 -6.15 -9.94
N GLY A 76 11.40 -6.85 -11.07
CA GLY A 76 12.48 -7.79 -11.43
C GLY A 76 13.64 -7.15 -12.19
N GLY A 77 13.59 -5.83 -12.46
CA GLY A 77 14.55 -5.12 -13.31
C GLY A 77 14.25 -5.19 -14.80
N TYR A 78 13.66 -6.30 -15.26
CA TYR A 78 13.22 -6.46 -16.66
C TYR A 78 11.71 -6.30 -16.83
N GLN A 79 10.92 -6.58 -15.78
CA GLN A 79 9.46 -6.51 -15.78
C GLN A 79 8.97 -6.38 -14.34
N LYS A 80 7.82 -5.71 -14.17
CA LYS A 80 7.08 -5.72 -12.91
C LYS A 80 6.03 -6.83 -12.90
N PHE A 81 5.87 -7.49 -11.76
CA PHE A 81 4.89 -8.56 -11.58
C PHE A 81 4.29 -8.50 -10.18
N PHE A 82 3.06 -8.97 -10.05
CA PHE A 82 2.46 -9.24 -8.75
C PHE A 82 2.93 -10.60 -8.26
N LEU A 83 3.38 -10.67 -7.01
CA LEU A 83 3.85 -11.88 -6.35
C LEU A 83 3.02 -12.12 -5.09
N ALA A 84 2.25 -13.21 -5.08
CA ALA A 84 1.56 -13.68 -3.88
C ALA A 84 2.54 -14.41 -2.94
N PRO A 85 2.28 -14.45 -1.62
CA PRO A 85 3.08 -15.21 -0.65
C PRO A 85 3.26 -16.70 -1.02
N SER A 86 2.24 -17.32 -1.62
CA SER A 86 2.33 -18.70 -2.16
C SER A 86 3.30 -18.88 -3.34
N GLY A 87 3.85 -17.80 -3.89
CA GLY A 87 4.75 -17.82 -5.05
C GLY A 87 4.05 -17.68 -6.40
N LYS A 88 2.71 -17.58 -6.44
CA LYS A 88 1.97 -17.27 -7.67
C LYS A 88 2.41 -15.90 -8.20
N LYS A 89 2.61 -15.83 -9.53
CA LYS A 89 3.05 -14.63 -10.22
C LYS A 89 2.13 -14.29 -11.39
N ALA A 90 1.88 -13.01 -11.58
CA ALA A 90 1.21 -12.46 -12.76
C ALA A 90 1.93 -11.19 -13.21
N PRO A 91 2.05 -10.93 -14.53
CA PRO A 91 2.63 -9.68 -15.02
C PRO A 91 1.78 -8.49 -14.54
N ALA A 92 2.44 -7.40 -14.14
CA ALA A 92 1.76 -6.15 -13.82
C ALA A 92 1.70 -5.28 -15.08
N LEU A 93 0.50 -5.03 -15.60
CA LEU A 93 0.27 -4.18 -16.75
C LEU A 93 0.17 -2.71 -16.34
N ALA A 94 0.28 -1.80 -17.31
CA ALA A 94 0.19 -0.35 -17.05
C ALA A 94 -1.15 0.04 -16.39
N ASP A 95 -2.25 -0.57 -16.85
CA ASP A 95 -3.58 -0.34 -16.28
C ASP A 95 -3.69 -0.84 -14.84
N ASP A 96 -3.01 -1.96 -14.50
CA ASP A 96 -2.97 -2.47 -13.13
C ASP A 96 -2.22 -1.51 -12.20
N LEU A 97 -1.11 -0.94 -12.69
CA LEU A 97 -0.34 0.03 -11.91
C LEU A 97 -1.18 1.28 -11.63
N LYS A 98 -1.85 1.81 -12.67
CA LYS A 98 -2.72 2.97 -12.51
C LYS A 98 -3.88 2.70 -11.57
N GLY A 99 -4.57 1.58 -11.75
CA GLY A 99 -5.70 1.23 -10.88
C GLY A 99 -5.28 0.94 -9.44
N LEU A 100 -4.10 0.37 -9.21
CA LEU A 100 -3.54 0.20 -7.87
C LEU A 100 -3.22 1.54 -7.21
N HIS A 101 -2.68 2.50 -7.97
CA HIS A 101 -2.44 3.86 -7.47
C HIS A 101 -3.74 4.57 -7.10
N ASP A 102 -4.72 4.58 -8.00
CA ASP A 102 -6.03 5.21 -7.76
C ASP A 102 -6.74 4.56 -6.56
N PHE A 103 -6.59 3.24 -6.39
CA PHE A 103 -7.09 2.51 -5.22
C PHE A 103 -6.41 2.96 -3.92
N GLU A 104 -5.09 3.08 -3.88
CA GLU A 104 -4.36 3.52 -2.69
C GLU A 104 -4.72 4.95 -2.30
N GLU A 105 -4.80 5.88 -3.26
CA GLU A 105 -5.14 7.27 -2.97
C GLU A 105 -6.60 7.43 -2.49
N ASP A 106 -7.56 6.73 -3.10
CA ASP A 106 -8.95 6.77 -2.63
C ASP A 106 -9.12 6.19 -1.22
N VAL A 107 -8.35 5.16 -0.87
CA VAL A 107 -8.34 4.61 0.50
C VAL A 107 -7.75 5.64 1.47
N LYS A 108 -6.62 6.26 1.12
CA LYS A 108 -6.01 7.31 1.97
C LYS A 108 -6.99 8.46 2.18
N GLU A 109 -7.64 8.93 1.12
CA GLU A 109 -8.65 10.00 1.20
C GLU A 109 -9.81 9.60 2.12
N SER A 110 -10.37 8.39 1.93
CA SER A 110 -11.49 7.88 2.73
C SER A 110 -11.14 7.73 4.22
N LEU A 111 -9.89 7.40 4.52
CA LEU A 111 -9.37 7.30 5.88
C LEU A 111 -8.96 8.66 6.49
N GLY A 112 -9.03 9.74 5.70
CA GLY A 112 -8.56 11.07 6.11
C GLY A 112 -7.05 11.14 6.31
N MET A 113 -6.29 10.27 5.63
CA MET A 113 -4.84 10.27 5.64
C MET A 113 -4.30 11.40 4.76
N LYS A 114 -3.09 11.86 5.09
CA LYS A 114 -2.42 12.90 4.30
C LYS A 114 -1.88 12.27 3.01
N SER A 115 -2.30 12.79 1.86
CA SER A 115 -1.64 12.51 0.59
C SER A 115 -0.30 13.27 0.53
N LEU A 116 0.79 12.55 0.27
CA LEU A 116 2.14 13.11 0.19
C LEU A 116 2.54 13.20 -1.28
N TYR A 117 3.05 14.36 -1.69
CA TYR A 117 3.38 14.64 -3.10
C TYR A 117 4.18 13.51 -3.78
N ASN A 118 5.24 13.00 -3.15
CA ASN A 118 6.08 11.97 -3.75
C ASN A 118 5.38 10.60 -3.84
N GLU A 119 4.41 10.32 -2.97
CA GLU A 119 3.61 9.09 -3.01
C GLU A 119 2.46 9.21 -4.02
N SER A 120 1.97 10.44 -4.27
CA SER A 120 0.86 10.70 -5.17
C SER A 120 1.28 10.78 -6.65
N LEU A 121 2.57 10.62 -6.97
CA LEU A 121 3.04 10.66 -8.37
C LEU A 121 2.75 9.36 -9.13
N GLY A 122 2.47 8.27 -8.41
CA GLY A 122 2.16 6.97 -8.99
C GLY A 122 2.57 5.82 -8.08
N THR A 123 2.51 4.62 -8.64
CA THR A 123 2.81 3.38 -7.91
C THR A 123 4.31 3.13 -7.85
N VAL A 124 4.79 2.76 -6.67
CA VAL A 124 6.14 2.23 -6.47
C VAL A 124 6.08 0.74 -6.17
N SER A 125 7.12 0.00 -6.57
CA SER A 125 7.19 -1.43 -6.26
C SER A 125 7.42 -1.63 -4.76
N THR A 126 6.72 -2.61 -4.18
CA THR A 126 6.89 -3.02 -2.79
C THR A 126 8.25 -3.69 -2.59
N LEU A 127 8.66 -4.51 -3.57
CA LEU A 127 9.92 -5.23 -3.54
C LEU A 127 10.70 -4.99 -4.83
N TYR A 128 12.02 -4.94 -4.71
CA TYR A 128 12.95 -4.83 -5.82
C TYR A 128 13.86 -6.06 -5.81
N GLN A 129 13.54 -7.03 -6.67
CA GLN A 129 14.24 -8.31 -6.77
C GLN A 129 15.00 -8.37 -8.08
N TYR A 130 16.10 -7.63 -8.13
CA TYR A 130 17.00 -7.64 -9.27
C TYR A 130 17.85 -8.91 -9.27
N ASP A 131 18.07 -9.46 -10.47
CA ASP A 131 19.07 -10.49 -10.65
C ASP A 131 20.45 -9.93 -10.29
N ARG A 132 21.05 -10.45 -9.23
CA ARG A 132 22.38 -10.04 -8.78
C ARG A 132 23.38 -11.05 -9.29
N VAL A 133 24.52 -10.54 -9.78
CA VAL A 133 25.67 -11.38 -10.10
C VAL A 133 25.98 -12.28 -8.92
N LYS A 134 25.96 -13.59 -9.16
CA LYS A 134 26.25 -14.62 -8.16
C LYS A 134 27.61 -14.32 -7.52
N ASP A 135 27.66 -14.40 -6.18
CA ASP A 135 28.87 -14.16 -5.38
C ASP A 135 29.43 -12.71 -5.45
N ARG A 136 28.73 -11.72 -6.03
CA ARG A 136 29.18 -10.31 -6.04
C ARG A 136 29.47 -9.76 -4.64
N ASP A 137 28.61 -10.11 -3.68
CA ASP A 137 28.72 -9.65 -2.29
C ASP A 137 29.61 -10.61 -1.45
N ARG A 138 30.24 -11.61 -2.09
CA ARG A 138 31.18 -12.55 -1.48
C ARG A 138 32.61 -12.23 -1.91
N GLY A 139 33.27 -11.41 -1.13
CA GLY A 139 34.69 -11.08 -1.27
C GLY A 139 35.06 -9.94 -0.33
N VAL A 140 36.30 -9.93 0.17
CA VAL A 140 36.85 -8.72 0.80
C VAL A 140 37.21 -7.77 -0.35
N PRO A 141 36.59 -6.58 -0.47
CA PRO A 141 36.97 -5.65 -1.51
C PRO A 141 38.44 -5.27 -1.33
N LYS A 142 39.28 -5.58 -2.32
CA LYS A 142 40.71 -5.22 -2.27
C LYS A 142 40.80 -3.71 -2.18
N ARG A 143 41.40 -3.20 -1.11
CA ARG A 143 41.57 -1.76 -0.97
C ARG A 143 42.63 -1.29 -1.98
N ILE A 144 42.49 -0.07 -2.49
CA ILE A 144 43.37 0.47 -3.55
C ILE A 144 44.84 0.49 -3.13
N TRP A 145 45.12 0.43 -1.82
CA TRP A 145 46.45 0.46 -1.22
C TRP A 145 46.94 -0.89 -0.71
N GLU A 146 46.26 -2.00 -1.02
CA GLU A 146 46.71 -3.39 -0.83
C GLU A 146 47.19 -4.02 -2.14
#